data_AF-A0A7S2G4Z9-F1
#
_entry.id   AF-A0A7S2G4Z9-F1
#
_cell.length_a   1.000
_cell.length_b   1.000
_cell.length_c   1.000
_cell.angle_alpha   90.00
_cell.angle_beta   90.00
_cell.angle_gamma   90.00
#
_symmetry.space_group_name_H-M   'P 1'
#
loop_
_entity.id
_entity.type
_entity.pdbx_description
1 polymer ?
#
loop_
_entity_poly.entity_id
_entity_poly.type
_entity_poly.pdbx_seq_one_letter_code
_entity_poly.pdbx_strand_id
1 'polypeptide(L)'
;ANLAEAMSTVENFMREEKDEGEKMRIWILIVGFFMGVALFSSFRWVLWVGLSIILGSCQLLYSVYQLWRILVNVGLIATLKLYKSLATLFKFKSQNSARRKREGLFRSSSFVEFQTISKAHDNDGGEAWRSDNSDFPQAELLRTTISRLEQARKHGRFQDLQFLLSGLLKRNHLGIHDKELYGHSESGTKTIIESFQHEIELSLTALLHTPCLTFEEKSAFFRKERQSLGQSALCLSGGGAITMYHIGVVKGLIEAKLYDRIKVISGTSGGAIIAGMLACRNEEELIRDVINERVSTDFKHDGSQLRQR
;
A
#
# COMPACT_ATOMS: atom_id res chain seq x y z
N ALA A 1 -49.38 109.56 13.29
CA ALA A 1 -49.79 108.68 12.19
C ALA A 1 -48.71 108.52 11.11
N ASN A 2 -47.94 109.57 10.74
CA ASN A 2 -47.10 109.52 9.53
C ASN A 2 -45.69 108.90 9.65
N LEU A 3 -45.19 108.55 10.84
CA LEU A 3 -43.84 107.97 10.98
C LEU A 3 -43.83 106.43 10.92
N ALA A 4 -44.88 105.79 11.45
CA ALA A 4 -45.01 104.33 11.48
C ALA A 4 -45.28 103.75 10.08
N GLU A 5 -46.03 104.48 9.25
CA GLU A 5 -46.36 104.07 7.88
C GLU A 5 -45.14 104.17 6.95
N ALA A 6 -44.32 105.21 7.10
CA ALA A 6 -43.08 105.37 6.31
C ALA A 6 -42.00 104.34 6.67
N MET A 7 -41.84 104.00 7.96
CA MET A 7 -40.90 102.96 8.37
C MET A 7 -41.33 101.56 7.93
N SER A 8 -42.63 101.26 7.95
CA SER A 8 -43.20 100.02 7.41
C SER A 8 -42.89 99.86 5.91
N THR A 9 -43.02 100.94 5.13
CA THR A 9 -42.77 100.90 3.68
C THR A 9 -41.29 100.68 3.35
N VAL A 10 -40.38 101.29 4.12
CA VAL A 10 -38.92 101.10 3.93
C VAL A 10 -38.46 99.72 4.40
N GLU A 11 -39.01 99.19 5.50
CA GLU A 11 -38.73 97.81 5.93
C GLU A 11 -39.25 96.77 4.94
N ASN A 12 -40.42 97.02 4.31
CA ASN A 12 -40.95 96.14 3.28
C ASN A 12 -40.11 96.21 1.99
N PHE A 13 -39.68 97.39 1.56
CA PHE A 13 -38.81 97.55 0.39
C PHE A 13 -37.42 96.91 0.60
N MET A 14 -36.80 97.11 1.77
CA MET A 14 -35.53 96.49 2.13
C MET A 14 -35.65 94.97 2.33
N ARG A 15 -36.84 94.46 2.70
CA ARG A 15 -37.13 93.01 2.73
C ARG A 15 -37.29 92.44 1.32
N GLU A 16 -37.98 93.12 0.42
CA GLU A 16 -38.16 92.68 -0.97
C GLU A 16 -36.82 92.61 -1.73
N GLU A 17 -35.95 93.61 -1.58
CA GLU A 17 -34.65 93.64 -2.27
C GLU A 17 -33.68 92.56 -1.74
N LYS A 18 -33.76 92.26 -0.43
CA LYS A 18 -32.97 91.18 0.20
C LYS A 18 -33.49 89.79 -0.19
N ASP A 19 -34.80 89.64 -0.35
CA ASP A 19 -35.45 88.41 -0.79
C ASP A 19 -35.18 88.14 -2.29
N GLU A 20 -35.09 89.19 -3.13
CA GLU A 20 -34.62 89.04 -4.53
C GLU A 20 -33.14 88.63 -4.63
N GLY A 21 -32.26 89.20 -3.79
CA GLY A 21 -30.85 88.82 -3.73
C GLY A 21 -30.61 87.38 -3.26
N GLU A 22 -31.38 86.91 -2.27
CA GLU A 22 -31.35 85.50 -1.85
C GLU A 22 -31.92 84.57 -2.92
N LYS A 23 -33.04 84.94 -3.58
CA LYS A 23 -33.59 84.19 -4.71
C LYS A 23 -32.59 84.07 -5.86
N MET A 24 -31.85 85.12 -6.18
CA MET A 24 -30.83 85.08 -7.24
C MET A 24 -29.65 84.17 -6.85
N ARG A 25 -29.20 84.19 -5.59
CA ARG A 25 -28.14 83.27 -5.10
C ARG A 25 -28.58 81.81 -5.10
N ILE A 26 -29.82 81.54 -4.67
CA ILE A 26 -30.43 80.21 -4.73
C ILE A 26 -30.55 79.75 -6.18
N TRP A 27 -30.95 80.63 -7.11
CA TRP A 27 -31.00 80.34 -8.54
C TRP A 27 -29.63 80.00 -9.14
N ILE A 28 -28.58 80.73 -8.76
CA ILE A 28 -27.20 80.44 -9.21
C ILE A 28 -26.72 79.10 -8.65
N LEU A 29 -27.02 78.78 -7.40
CA LEU A 29 -26.68 77.48 -6.80
C LEU A 29 -27.45 76.33 -7.46
N ILE A 30 -28.74 76.52 -7.76
CA ILE A 30 -29.58 75.53 -8.45
C ILE A 30 -29.07 75.32 -9.89
N VAL A 31 -28.82 76.40 -10.64
CA VAL A 31 -28.28 76.31 -12.00
C VAL A 31 -26.89 75.70 -12.01
N GLY A 32 -26.03 76.08 -11.06
CA GLY A 32 -24.70 75.47 -10.88
C GLY A 32 -24.79 73.98 -10.53
N PHE A 33 -25.76 73.58 -9.71
CA PHE A 33 -26.03 72.18 -9.39
C PHE A 33 -26.51 71.40 -10.63
N PHE A 34 -27.51 71.90 -11.36
CA PHE A 34 -28.01 71.25 -12.59
C PHE A 34 -26.96 71.22 -13.70
N MET A 35 -26.14 72.26 -13.86
CA MET A 35 -25.03 72.30 -14.82
C MET A 35 -23.92 71.33 -14.40
N GLY A 36 -23.62 71.21 -13.11
CA GLY A 36 -22.70 70.21 -12.57
C GLY A 36 -23.19 68.77 -12.78
N VAL A 37 -24.49 68.51 -12.58
CA VAL A 37 -25.11 67.21 -12.87
C VAL A 37 -25.09 66.89 -14.36
N ALA A 38 -25.36 67.88 -15.24
CA ALA A 38 -25.29 67.72 -16.69
C ALA A 38 -23.86 67.47 -17.19
N LEU A 39 -22.86 68.16 -16.63
CA LEU A 39 -21.44 67.92 -16.91
C LEU A 39 -21.02 66.53 -16.42
N PHE A 40 -21.38 66.13 -15.19
CA PHE A 40 -21.08 64.80 -14.65
C PHE A 40 -21.73 63.68 -15.48
N SER A 41 -22.98 63.87 -15.89
CA SER A 41 -23.68 62.99 -16.84
C SER A 41 -22.94 62.89 -18.18
N SER A 42 -22.43 64.02 -18.69
CA SER A 42 -21.70 64.08 -19.96
C SER A 42 -20.30 63.49 -19.90
N PHE A 43 -19.65 63.38 -18.74
CA PHE A 43 -18.34 62.75 -18.58
C PHE A 43 -18.39 61.32 -18.04
N ARG A 44 -19.58 60.82 -17.66
CA ARG A 44 -19.78 59.46 -17.15
C ARG A 44 -19.26 58.37 -18.10
N TRP A 45 -19.39 58.56 -19.41
CA TRP A 45 -18.88 57.60 -20.39
C TRP A 45 -17.36 57.49 -20.38
N VAL A 46 -16.61 58.57 -20.06
CA VAL A 46 -15.14 58.54 -19.95
C VAL A 46 -14.70 57.66 -18.78
N LEU A 47 -15.41 57.70 -17.65
CA LEU A 47 -15.15 56.83 -16.50
C LEU A 47 -15.42 55.36 -16.84
N TRP A 48 -16.50 55.06 -17.57
CA TRP A 48 -16.80 53.69 -18.02
C TRP A 48 -15.78 53.18 -19.03
N VAL A 49 -15.30 54.03 -19.95
CA VAL A 49 -14.23 53.69 -20.88
C VAL A 49 -12.92 53.45 -20.13
N GLY A 50 -12.56 54.31 -19.18
CA GLY A 50 -11.36 54.13 -18.33
C GLY A 50 -11.42 52.84 -17.52
N LEU A 51 -12.56 52.56 -16.88
CA LEU A 51 -12.78 51.31 -16.14
C LEU A 51 -12.71 50.08 -17.04
N SER A 52 -13.27 50.14 -18.25
CA SER A 52 -13.22 49.06 -19.24
C SER A 52 -11.78 48.79 -19.70
N ILE A 53 -10.96 49.82 -19.89
CA ILE A 53 -9.55 49.68 -20.27
C ILE A 53 -8.75 49.03 -19.13
N ILE A 54 -8.99 49.44 -17.89
CA ILE A 54 -8.36 48.84 -16.71
C ILE A 54 -8.73 47.37 -16.58
N LEU A 55 -10.02 47.04 -16.63
CA LEU A 55 -10.50 45.66 -16.56
C LEU A 55 -9.96 44.80 -17.70
N GLY A 56 -9.95 45.34 -18.93
CA GLY A 56 -9.35 44.66 -20.10
C GLY A 56 -7.85 44.41 -19.93
N SER A 57 -7.12 45.38 -19.37
CA SER A 57 -5.68 45.25 -19.09
C SER A 57 -5.40 44.20 -18.00
N CYS A 58 -6.20 44.20 -16.92
CA CYS A 58 -6.11 43.17 -15.89
C CYS A 58 -6.43 41.77 -16.45
N GLN A 59 -7.43 41.65 -17.32
CA GLN A 59 -7.78 40.39 -17.97
C GLN A 59 -6.68 39.90 -18.91
N LEU A 60 -6.02 40.80 -19.65
CA LEU A 60 -4.89 40.46 -20.50
C LEU A 60 -3.71 39.94 -19.67
N LEU A 61 -3.36 40.64 -18.59
CA LEU A 61 -2.31 40.22 -17.65
C LEU A 61 -2.62 38.85 -17.04
N TYR A 62 -3.86 38.62 -16.62
CA TYR A 62 -4.31 37.33 -16.11
C TYR A 62 -4.18 36.23 -17.16
N SER A 63 -4.55 36.51 -18.41
CA SER A 63 -4.46 35.55 -19.51
C SER A 63 -3.01 35.18 -19.83
N VAL A 64 -2.11 36.17 -19.85
CA VAL A 64 -0.66 35.94 -20.03
C VAL A 64 -0.09 35.10 -18.88
N TYR A 65 -0.47 35.41 -17.64
CA TYR A 65 -0.09 34.61 -16.47
C TYR A 65 -0.59 33.16 -16.58
N GLN A 66 -1.82 32.95 -17.03
CA GLN A 66 -2.38 31.62 -17.23
C GLN A 66 -1.63 30.82 -18.30
N LEU A 67 -1.32 31.45 -19.43
CA LEU A 67 -0.54 30.83 -20.50
C LEU A 67 0.87 30.45 -20.03
N TRP A 68 1.54 31.35 -19.30
CA TRP A 68 2.83 31.07 -18.69
C TRP A 68 2.76 29.87 -17.74
N ARG A 69 1.76 29.84 -16.85
CA ARG A 69 1.56 28.73 -15.90
C ARG A 69 1.32 27.40 -16.61
N ILE A 70 0.51 27.39 -17.66
CA ILE A 70 0.27 26.19 -18.48
C ILE A 70 1.57 25.72 -19.13
N LEU A 71 2.35 26.64 -19.72
CA LEU A 71 3.63 26.32 -20.35
C LEU A 71 4.61 25.67 -19.36
N VAL A 72 4.75 26.25 -18.16
CA VAL A 72 5.61 25.71 -17.10
C VAL A 72 5.14 24.32 -16.66
N ASN A 73 3.84 24.14 -16.43
CA ASN A 73 3.28 22.85 -16.00
C ASN A 73 3.44 21.76 -17.06
N VAL A 74 3.16 22.08 -18.33
CA VAL A 74 3.35 21.15 -19.46
C VAL A 74 4.83 20.80 -19.61
N GLY A 75 5.71 21.79 -19.49
CA GLY A 75 7.16 21.58 -19.50
C GLY A 75 7.61 20.63 -18.38
N LEU A 76 7.14 20.84 -17.15
CA LEU A 76 7.45 19.97 -16.00
C LEU A 76 6.93 18.54 -16.20
N ILE A 77 5.71 18.38 -16.70
CA ILE A 77 5.15 17.05 -17.00
C ILE A 77 5.97 16.36 -18.09
N ALA A 78 6.37 17.08 -19.14
CA ALA A 78 7.17 16.54 -20.22
C ALA A 78 8.56 16.09 -19.74
N THR A 79 9.24 16.90 -18.91
CA THR A 79 10.56 16.54 -18.35
C THR A 79 10.46 15.34 -17.41
N LEU A 80 9.44 15.29 -16.54
CA LEU A 80 9.20 14.13 -15.66
C LEU A 80 8.88 12.86 -16.45
N LYS A 81 8.09 12.96 -17.53
CA LYS A 81 7.81 11.83 -18.42
C LYS A 81 9.06 11.37 -19.15
N LEU A 82 9.87 12.30 -19.66
CA LEU A 82 11.13 11.97 -20.34
C LEU A 82 12.11 11.30 -19.38
N TYR A 83 12.28 11.85 -18.17
CA TYR A 83 13.09 11.24 -17.12
C TYR A 83 12.61 9.84 -16.77
N LYS A 84 11.30 9.65 -16.53
CA LYS A 84 10.74 8.32 -16.28
C LYS A 84 10.97 7.39 -17.47
N SER A 85 10.78 7.84 -18.71
CA SER A 85 11.00 7.03 -19.91
C SER A 85 12.46 6.59 -20.03
N LEU A 86 13.41 7.50 -19.84
CA LEU A 86 14.84 7.20 -19.86
C LEU A 86 15.24 6.25 -18.72
N ALA A 87 14.76 6.50 -17.50
CA ALA A 87 14.98 5.62 -16.36
C ALA A 87 14.36 4.23 -16.58
N THR A 88 13.20 4.16 -17.25
CA THR A 88 12.54 2.89 -17.58
C THR A 88 13.34 2.13 -18.63
N LEU A 89 13.92 2.79 -19.64
CA LEU A 89 14.80 2.14 -20.64
C LEU A 89 16.06 1.53 -19.99
N PHE A 90 16.70 2.25 -19.07
CA PHE A 90 17.83 1.71 -18.30
C PHE A 90 17.41 0.54 -17.39
N LYS A 91 16.23 0.63 -16.75
CA LYS A 91 15.67 -0.48 -15.96
C LYS A 91 15.19 -1.65 -16.83
N PHE A 92 14.81 -1.43 -18.09
CA PHE A 92 14.22 -2.43 -18.98
C PHE A 92 15.20 -3.57 -19.29
N LYS A 93 16.49 -3.26 -19.48
CA LYS A 93 17.52 -4.28 -19.75
C LYS A 93 17.77 -5.19 -18.53
N SER A 94 17.73 -4.64 -17.33
CA SER A 94 17.83 -5.39 -16.06
C SER A 94 16.53 -6.15 -15.73
N GLN A 95 15.37 -5.51 -15.89
CA GLN A 95 14.06 -6.13 -15.66
C GLN A 95 13.72 -7.25 -16.64
N ASN A 96 14.18 -7.22 -17.90
CA ASN A 96 13.89 -8.29 -18.85
C ASN A 96 14.53 -9.64 -18.46
N SER A 97 15.72 -9.62 -17.86
CA SER A 97 16.35 -10.84 -17.33
C SER A 97 15.57 -11.39 -16.13
N ALA A 98 15.26 -10.53 -15.16
CA ALA A 98 14.46 -10.90 -13.98
C ALA A 98 13.04 -11.36 -14.36
N ARG A 99 12.40 -10.71 -15.33
CA ARG A 99 11.08 -11.06 -15.84
C ARG A 99 11.08 -12.43 -16.53
N ARG A 100 12.06 -12.72 -17.38
CA ARG A 100 12.20 -14.04 -18.03
C ARG A 100 12.41 -15.16 -17.01
N LYS A 101 13.18 -14.92 -15.96
CA LYS A 101 13.40 -15.89 -14.88
C LYS A 101 12.12 -16.10 -14.05
N ARG A 102 11.38 -15.04 -13.74
CA ARG A 102 10.05 -15.12 -13.12
C ARG A 102 9.01 -15.80 -14.00
N GLU A 103 9.05 -15.60 -15.32
CA GLU A 103 8.23 -16.37 -16.27
C GLU A 103 8.52 -17.87 -16.19
N GLY A 104 9.76 -18.26 -15.88
CA GLY A 104 10.13 -19.64 -15.57
C GLY A 104 9.41 -20.20 -14.33
N LEU A 105 9.30 -19.41 -13.26
CA LEU A 105 8.55 -19.81 -12.05
C LEU A 105 7.08 -20.06 -12.37
N PHE A 106 6.43 -19.19 -13.15
CA PHE A 106 5.02 -19.36 -13.52
C PHE A 106 4.75 -20.53 -14.47
N ARG A 107 5.78 -20.99 -15.20
CA ARG A 107 5.69 -22.15 -16.09
C ARG A 107 6.00 -23.47 -15.41
N SER A 108 6.57 -23.43 -14.20
CA SER A 108 6.90 -24.63 -13.46
C SER A 108 5.64 -25.45 -13.18
N SER A 109 5.74 -26.75 -13.45
CA SER A 109 4.61 -27.69 -13.34
C SER A 109 4.67 -28.53 -12.07
N SER A 110 5.84 -28.54 -11.41
CA SER A 110 6.12 -29.27 -10.18
C SER A 110 6.85 -28.40 -9.16
N PHE A 111 6.67 -28.71 -7.88
CA PHE A 111 7.35 -28.07 -6.76
C PHE A 111 8.87 -28.20 -6.86
N VAL A 112 9.38 -29.34 -7.35
CA VAL A 112 10.82 -29.55 -7.51
C VAL A 112 11.39 -28.60 -8.57
N GLU A 113 10.73 -28.49 -9.71
CA GLU A 113 11.11 -27.55 -10.78
C GLU A 113 11.04 -26.11 -10.28
N PHE A 114 9.94 -25.74 -9.59
CA PHE A 114 9.79 -24.44 -8.95
C PHE A 114 10.96 -24.15 -8.02
N GLN A 115 11.30 -25.07 -7.10
CA GLN A 115 12.38 -24.89 -6.14
C GLN A 115 13.74 -24.71 -6.82
N THR A 116 14.04 -25.48 -7.87
CA THR A 116 15.31 -25.34 -8.61
C THR A 116 15.41 -23.98 -9.29
N ILE A 117 14.33 -23.51 -9.93
CA ILE A 117 14.30 -22.18 -10.56
C ILE A 117 14.39 -21.07 -9.51
N SER A 118 13.68 -21.20 -8.38
CA SER A 118 13.74 -20.26 -7.27
C SER A 118 15.15 -20.13 -6.70
N LYS A 119 15.85 -21.25 -6.48
CA LYS A 119 17.25 -21.24 -6.02
C LYS A 119 18.18 -20.56 -7.04
N ALA A 120 18.00 -20.85 -8.33
CA ALA A 120 18.78 -20.21 -9.37
C ALA A 120 18.54 -18.69 -9.43
N HIS A 121 17.29 -18.26 -9.21
CA HIS A 121 16.93 -16.84 -9.15
C HIS A 121 17.50 -16.14 -7.91
N ASP A 122 17.50 -16.79 -6.75
CA ASP A 122 18.07 -16.24 -5.53
C ASP A 122 19.59 -16.08 -5.61
N ASN A 123 20.29 -16.95 -6.35
CA ASN A 123 21.72 -16.79 -6.62
C ASN A 123 22.06 -15.51 -7.41
N ASP A 124 21.10 -14.92 -8.13
CA ASP A 124 21.31 -13.69 -8.91
C ASP A 124 21.19 -12.40 -8.08
N GLY A 125 20.95 -12.50 -6.77
CA GLY A 125 20.90 -11.33 -5.86
C GLY A 125 20.13 -11.54 -4.56
N GLY A 126 19.28 -12.56 -4.47
CA GLY A 126 18.60 -12.98 -3.24
C GLY A 126 19.57 -13.35 -2.11
N GLU A 127 20.68 -14.03 -2.41
CA GLU A 127 21.63 -14.47 -1.36
C GLU A 127 22.33 -13.33 -0.63
N ALA A 128 22.59 -12.22 -1.34
CA ALA A 128 23.14 -11.01 -0.73
C ALA A 128 22.15 -10.45 0.30
N TRP A 129 20.86 -10.39 -0.04
CA TRP A 129 19.81 -9.98 0.89
C TRP A 129 19.61 -10.98 2.03
N ARG A 130 19.71 -12.29 1.81
CA ARG A 130 19.58 -13.30 2.88
C ARG A 130 20.72 -13.26 3.90
N SER A 131 21.89 -12.77 3.47
CA SER A 131 23.07 -12.62 4.32
C SER A 131 23.06 -11.30 5.10
N ASP A 132 22.48 -10.25 4.51
CA ASP A 132 22.26 -8.98 5.18
C ASP A 132 21.10 -9.06 6.19
N ASN A 133 21.35 -8.62 7.42
CA ASN A 133 20.34 -8.63 8.50
C ASN A 133 19.92 -7.21 8.92
N SER A 134 20.26 -6.19 8.13
CA SER A 134 19.97 -4.78 8.42
C SER A 134 18.47 -4.48 8.56
N ASP A 135 17.63 -5.23 7.85
CA ASP A 135 16.17 -5.17 7.83
C ASP A 135 15.51 -6.07 8.88
N PHE A 136 16.29 -6.80 9.69
CA PHE A 136 15.79 -7.63 10.79
C PHE A 136 16.29 -7.12 12.15
N PRO A 137 15.53 -6.25 12.85
CA PRO A 137 15.99 -5.61 14.08
C PRO A 137 16.37 -6.58 15.20
N GLN A 138 15.74 -7.76 15.25
CA GLN A 138 15.99 -8.78 16.27
C GLN A 138 17.15 -9.73 15.91
N ALA A 139 17.88 -9.49 14.82
CA ALA A 139 18.97 -10.36 14.37
C ALA A 139 20.04 -10.60 15.43
N GLU A 140 20.42 -9.57 16.20
CA GLU A 140 21.46 -9.71 17.23
C GLU A 140 21.00 -10.55 18.42
N LEU A 141 19.74 -10.39 18.82
CA LEU A 141 19.12 -11.23 19.84
C LEU A 141 19.02 -12.68 19.37
N LEU A 142 18.66 -12.90 18.09
CA LEU A 142 18.62 -14.22 17.49
C LEU A 142 20.01 -14.86 17.46
N ARG A 143 21.06 -14.12 17.08
CA ARG A 143 22.46 -14.57 17.07
C ARG A 143 22.91 -15.02 18.46
N THR A 144 22.63 -14.20 19.48
CA THR A 144 22.94 -14.52 20.88
C THR A 144 22.20 -15.79 21.33
N THR A 145 20.93 -15.93 20.93
CA THR A 145 20.11 -17.11 21.25
C THR A 145 20.65 -18.38 20.61
N ILE A 146 21.02 -18.34 19.33
CA ILE A 146 21.66 -19.46 18.63
C ILE A 146 22.93 -19.88 19.37
N SER A 147 23.80 -18.92 19.71
CA SER A 147 25.04 -19.21 20.42
C SER A 147 24.81 -19.87 21.78
N ARG A 148 23.79 -19.43 22.53
CA ARG A 148 23.41 -20.03 23.82
C ARG A 148 22.91 -21.46 23.67
N LEU A 149 22.04 -21.73 22.69
CA LEU A 149 21.56 -23.08 22.39
C LEU A 149 22.73 -24.00 22.01
N GLU A 150 23.59 -23.54 21.11
CA GLU A 150 24.74 -24.28 20.63
C GLU A 150 25.71 -24.60 21.78
N GLN A 151 26.01 -23.63 22.64
CA GLN A 151 26.85 -23.84 23.82
C GLN A 151 26.21 -24.84 24.79
N ALA A 152 24.92 -24.69 25.12
CA ALA A 152 24.23 -25.62 26.02
C ALA A 152 24.23 -27.05 25.46
N ARG A 153 23.98 -27.22 24.15
CA ARG A 153 24.01 -28.50 23.46
C ARG A 153 25.41 -29.13 23.44
N LYS A 154 26.44 -28.37 23.03
CA LYS A 154 27.83 -28.87 22.93
C LYS A 154 28.42 -29.26 24.29
N HIS A 155 28.05 -28.55 25.36
CA HIS A 155 28.53 -28.85 26.71
C HIS A 155 27.65 -29.87 27.46
N GLY A 156 26.63 -30.46 26.80
CA GLY A 156 25.76 -31.46 27.42
C GLY A 156 24.88 -30.93 28.57
N ARG A 157 24.63 -29.62 28.62
CA ARG A 157 23.79 -28.99 29.65
C ARG A 157 22.31 -29.11 29.28
N PHE A 158 21.77 -30.33 29.36
CA PHE A 158 20.43 -30.65 28.85
C PHE A 158 19.29 -29.96 29.60
N GLN A 159 19.44 -29.68 30.90
CA GLN A 159 18.44 -28.93 31.68
C GLN A 159 18.35 -27.47 31.21
N ASP A 160 19.50 -26.82 30.99
CA ASP A 160 19.56 -25.48 30.39
C ASP A 160 18.94 -25.47 28.99
N LEU A 161 19.20 -26.53 28.21
CA LEU A 161 18.64 -26.68 26.88
C LEU A 161 17.11 -26.81 26.90
N GLN A 162 16.55 -27.60 27.82
CA GLN A 162 15.10 -27.67 28.04
C GLN A 162 14.51 -26.32 28.44
N PHE A 163 15.18 -25.59 29.34
CA PHE A 163 14.74 -24.27 29.77
C PHE A 163 14.73 -23.26 28.61
N LEU A 164 15.82 -23.18 27.84
CA LEU A 164 15.93 -22.31 26.68
C LEU A 164 14.85 -22.65 25.64
N LEU A 165 14.71 -23.92 25.26
CA LEU A 165 13.72 -24.34 24.27
C LEU A 165 12.28 -24.04 24.72
N SER A 166 11.96 -24.22 26.02
CA SER A 166 10.64 -23.86 26.57
C SER A 166 10.30 -22.38 26.38
N GLY A 167 11.30 -21.50 26.36
CA GLY A 167 11.13 -20.08 26.08
C GLY A 167 10.92 -19.79 24.59
N LEU A 168 11.60 -20.54 23.73
CA LEU A 168 11.76 -20.27 22.30
C LEU A 168 10.71 -20.94 21.41
N LEU A 169 10.18 -22.09 21.80
CA LEU A 169 9.19 -22.86 21.04
C LEU A 169 7.78 -22.27 21.17
N LYS A 170 7.64 -21.05 20.65
CA LYS A 170 6.41 -20.27 20.61
C LYS A 170 6.23 -19.71 19.21
N ARG A 171 4.98 -19.52 18.79
CA ARG A 171 4.68 -18.98 17.45
C ARG A 171 5.20 -17.57 17.31
N ASN A 172 5.85 -17.31 16.17
CA ASN A 172 6.41 -16.01 15.81
C ASN A 172 7.30 -15.41 16.92
N HIS A 173 8.01 -16.26 17.65
CA HIS A 173 8.95 -15.79 18.65
C HIS A 173 10.09 -15.03 17.96
N LEU A 174 10.54 -13.90 18.54
CA LEU A 174 11.55 -13.02 17.97
C LEU A 174 11.18 -12.39 16.61
N GLY A 175 9.91 -12.44 16.19
CA GLY A 175 9.45 -11.82 14.94
C GLY A 175 9.90 -12.56 13.67
N ILE A 176 10.36 -13.81 13.78
CA ILE A 176 10.92 -14.56 12.65
C ILE A 176 9.89 -14.94 11.57
N HIS A 177 8.58 -14.74 11.80
CA HIS A 177 7.51 -14.99 10.82
C HIS A 177 6.95 -13.69 10.21
N ASP A 178 7.68 -12.57 10.31
CA ASP A 178 7.26 -11.34 9.62
C ASP A 178 7.25 -11.55 8.10
N LYS A 179 6.18 -11.14 7.44
CA LYS A 179 5.95 -11.31 6.00
C LYS A 179 7.06 -10.68 5.16
N GLU A 180 7.67 -9.59 5.64
CA GLU A 180 8.70 -8.87 4.91
C GLU A 180 9.99 -9.70 4.80
N LEU A 181 10.21 -10.62 5.75
CA LEU A 181 11.35 -11.54 5.75
C LEU A 181 11.19 -12.73 4.80
N TYR A 182 10.08 -12.85 4.08
CA TYR A 182 9.83 -13.95 3.13
C TYR A 182 9.48 -13.47 1.71
N GLY A 183 9.55 -12.16 1.46
CA GLY A 183 9.16 -11.58 0.16
C GLY A 183 10.31 -11.34 -0.83
N HIS A 184 11.56 -11.46 -0.39
CA HIS A 184 12.74 -11.05 -1.18
C HIS A 184 13.52 -12.21 -1.80
N SER A 185 13.34 -13.43 -1.29
CA SER A 185 13.92 -14.67 -1.81
C SER A 185 12.78 -15.64 -2.11
N GLU A 186 12.89 -16.38 -3.21
CA GLU A 186 11.84 -17.29 -3.68
C GLU A 186 12.03 -18.71 -3.10
N SER A 187 13.23 -19.04 -2.60
CA SER A 187 13.57 -20.37 -2.06
C SER A 187 13.72 -20.43 -0.54
N GLY A 188 13.93 -19.29 0.14
CA GLY A 188 14.18 -19.26 1.57
C GLY A 188 14.02 -17.87 2.19
N THR A 189 14.58 -17.70 3.39
CA THR A 189 14.54 -16.45 4.17
C THR A 189 15.96 -16.07 4.61
N LYS A 190 16.08 -15.16 5.58
CA LYS A 190 17.37 -14.78 6.17
C LYS A 190 18.12 -16.00 6.67
N THR A 191 19.40 -16.08 6.33
CA THR A 191 20.31 -17.17 6.71
C THR A 191 20.36 -17.38 8.23
N ILE A 192 20.22 -16.31 9.02
CA ILE A 192 20.18 -16.37 10.47
C ILE A 192 18.92 -17.06 11.01
N ILE A 193 17.77 -16.89 10.35
CA ILE A 193 16.50 -17.53 10.73
C ILE A 193 16.59 -19.03 10.42
N GLU A 194 17.13 -19.39 9.25
CA GLU A 194 17.38 -20.79 8.88
C GLU A 194 18.37 -21.46 9.83
N SER A 195 19.46 -20.76 10.19
CA SER A 195 20.43 -21.23 11.18
C SER A 195 19.80 -21.46 12.56
N PHE A 196 18.88 -20.58 12.97
CA PHE A 196 18.13 -20.73 14.21
C PHE A 196 17.21 -21.95 14.19
N GLN A 197 16.45 -22.14 13.12
CA GLN A 197 15.58 -23.31 12.95
C GLN A 197 16.40 -24.61 12.97
N HIS A 198 17.55 -24.61 12.29
CA HIS A 198 18.46 -25.75 12.29
C HIS A 198 19.02 -26.05 13.69
N GLU A 199 19.46 -25.04 14.45
CA GLU A 199 19.97 -25.25 15.81
C GLU A 199 18.86 -25.73 16.76
N ILE A 200 17.60 -25.29 16.59
CA ILE A 200 16.45 -25.86 17.31
C ILE A 200 16.30 -27.35 17.01
N GLU A 201 16.35 -27.75 15.73
CA GLU A 201 16.23 -29.15 15.33
C GLU A 201 17.35 -30.01 15.95
N LEU A 202 18.59 -29.53 15.88
CA LEU A 202 19.74 -30.19 16.50
C LEU A 202 19.57 -30.29 18.03
N SER A 203 19.07 -29.24 18.68
CA SER A 203 18.84 -29.20 20.12
C SER A 203 17.74 -30.18 20.56
N LEU A 204 16.62 -30.23 19.84
CA LEU A 204 15.55 -31.19 20.08
C LEU A 204 16.01 -32.63 19.84
N THR A 205 16.79 -32.86 18.79
CA THR A 205 17.37 -34.17 18.49
C THR A 205 18.34 -34.61 19.57
N ALA A 206 19.16 -33.69 20.11
CA ALA A 206 20.05 -33.97 21.23
C ALA A 206 19.28 -34.34 22.51
N LEU A 207 18.20 -33.62 22.82
CA LEU A 207 17.32 -33.95 23.95
C LEU A 207 16.58 -35.28 23.78
N LEU A 208 16.26 -35.68 22.55
CA LEU A 208 15.63 -36.96 22.29
C LEU A 208 16.58 -38.13 22.59
N HIS A 209 17.84 -38.02 22.17
CA HIS A 209 18.82 -39.11 22.25
C HIS A 209 19.67 -39.11 23.53
N THR A 210 19.64 -38.05 24.34
CA THR A 210 20.45 -37.99 25.56
C THR A 210 20.05 -39.07 26.57
N PRO A 211 21.01 -39.81 27.18
CA PRO A 211 20.72 -40.74 28.26
C PRO A 211 20.46 -40.02 29.60
N CYS A 212 20.75 -38.71 29.70
CA CYS A 212 20.66 -37.95 30.94
C CYS A 212 19.21 -37.68 31.40
N LEU A 213 18.23 -37.88 30.52
CA LEU A 213 16.82 -37.68 30.80
C LEU A 213 16.09 -39.00 30.66
N THR A 214 15.19 -39.28 31.60
CA THR A 214 14.28 -40.42 31.54
C THR A 214 13.30 -40.27 30.38
N PHE A 215 12.70 -41.38 29.96
CA PHE A 215 11.65 -41.35 28.93
C PHE A 215 10.45 -40.47 29.35
N GLU A 216 10.09 -40.49 30.63
CA GLU A 216 8.98 -39.73 31.18
C GLU A 216 9.23 -38.22 31.13
N GLU A 217 10.43 -37.77 31.52
CA GLU A 217 10.84 -36.37 31.42
C GLU A 217 10.85 -35.87 29.98
N LYS A 218 11.39 -36.69 29.05
CA LYS A 218 11.36 -36.37 27.61
C LYS A 218 9.92 -36.26 27.12
N SER A 219 9.08 -37.25 27.40
CA SER A 219 7.67 -37.27 26.97
C SER A 219 6.90 -36.07 27.52
N ALA A 220 7.10 -35.72 28.79
CA ALA A 220 6.48 -34.55 29.42
C ALA A 220 6.92 -33.26 28.74
N PHE A 221 8.22 -33.08 28.52
CA PHE A 221 8.78 -31.93 27.82
C PHE A 221 8.20 -31.80 26.39
N PHE A 222 8.33 -32.82 25.54
CA PHE A 222 7.86 -32.74 24.16
C PHE A 222 6.35 -32.55 24.06
N ARG A 223 5.55 -33.13 24.97
CA ARG A 223 4.10 -32.92 25.01
C ARG A 223 3.76 -31.47 25.35
N LYS A 224 4.44 -30.89 26.34
CA LYS A 224 4.29 -29.48 26.73
C LYS A 224 4.70 -28.54 25.59
N GLU A 225 5.87 -28.76 25.00
CA GLU A 225 6.38 -27.90 23.92
C GLU A 225 5.49 -27.99 22.67
N ARG A 226 4.99 -29.18 22.33
CA ARG A 226 4.00 -29.36 21.26
C ARG A 226 2.72 -28.56 21.54
N GLN A 227 2.25 -28.52 22.77
CA GLN A 227 1.08 -27.73 23.16
C GLN A 227 1.35 -26.23 23.07
N SER A 228 2.53 -25.77 23.49
CA SER A 228 2.97 -24.36 23.41
C SER A 228 3.08 -23.87 21.96
N LEU A 229 3.73 -24.65 21.09
CA LEU A 229 3.90 -24.30 19.68
C LEU A 229 2.57 -24.38 18.89
N GLY A 230 1.69 -25.30 19.31
CA GLY A 230 0.43 -25.60 18.66
C GLY A 230 0.60 -26.39 17.36
N GLN A 231 -0.46 -26.42 16.54
CA GLN A 231 -0.46 -27.14 15.26
C GLN A 231 -0.74 -26.18 14.09
N SER A 232 0.04 -26.31 13.02
CA SER A 232 -0.20 -25.56 11.79
C SER A 232 -1.54 -25.97 11.19
N ALA A 233 -2.35 -24.97 10.81
CA ALA A 233 -3.65 -25.17 10.17
C ALA A 233 -3.61 -24.63 8.74
N LEU A 234 -4.17 -25.38 7.80
CA LEU A 234 -4.40 -24.92 6.44
C LEU A 234 -5.75 -24.21 6.38
N CYS A 235 -5.73 -22.89 6.22
CA CYS A 235 -6.94 -22.06 6.20
C CYS A 235 -7.22 -21.58 4.77
N LEU A 236 -8.25 -22.15 4.13
CA LEU A 236 -8.64 -21.89 2.75
C LEU A 236 -9.74 -20.83 2.69
N SER A 237 -9.38 -19.61 2.28
CA SER A 237 -10.35 -18.52 2.15
C SER A 237 -11.27 -18.69 0.93
N GLY A 238 -12.48 -18.12 1.02
CA GLY A 238 -13.36 -17.95 -0.13
C GLY A 238 -12.87 -16.89 -1.13
N GLY A 239 -13.54 -16.80 -2.28
CA GLY A 239 -13.20 -15.81 -3.32
C GLY A 239 -13.84 -16.04 -4.69
N GLY A 240 -14.87 -16.89 -4.80
CA GLY A 240 -15.44 -17.29 -6.09
C GLY A 240 -14.47 -18.19 -6.87
N ALA A 241 -14.30 -17.93 -8.16
CA ALA A 241 -13.51 -18.79 -9.06
C ALA A 241 -12.02 -18.90 -8.67
N ILE A 242 -11.45 -17.89 -7.99
CA ILE A 242 -10.04 -17.93 -7.56
C ILE A 242 -9.76 -19.02 -6.51
N THR A 243 -10.79 -19.55 -5.85
CA THR A 243 -10.62 -20.64 -4.87
C THR A 243 -10.00 -21.88 -5.48
N MET A 244 -10.10 -22.07 -6.80
CA MET A 244 -9.46 -23.16 -7.54
C MET A 244 -7.93 -23.15 -7.41
N TYR A 245 -7.30 -21.99 -7.15
CA TYR A 245 -5.86 -21.91 -6.92
C TYR A 245 -5.41 -22.63 -5.64
N HIS A 246 -6.30 -22.83 -4.66
CA HIS A 246 -5.99 -23.62 -3.46
C HIS A 246 -5.60 -25.06 -3.80
N ILE A 247 -6.11 -25.62 -4.91
CA ILE A 247 -5.75 -26.96 -5.38
C ILE A 247 -4.26 -27.01 -5.76
N GLY A 248 -3.73 -25.96 -6.37
CA GLY A 248 -2.30 -25.86 -6.68
C GLY A 248 -1.43 -25.78 -5.42
N VAL A 249 -1.90 -25.08 -4.38
CA VAL A 249 -1.22 -25.05 -3.07
C VAL A 249 -1.19 -26.45 -2.44
N VAL A 250 -2.32 -27.17 -2.47
CA VAL A 250 -2.40 -28.55 -1.97
C VAL A 250 -1.46 -29.46 -2.75
N LYS A 251 -1.44 -29.36 -4.08
CA LYS A 251 -0.49 -30.12 -4.93
C LYS A 251 0.95 -29.87 -4.49
N GLY A 252 1.34 -28.61 -4.31
CA GLY A 252 2.69 -28.25 -3.85
C GLY A 252 3.01 -28.82 -2.47
N LEU A 253 2.05 -28.85 -1.54
CA LEU A 253 2.21 -29.44 -0.21
C LEU A 253 2.40 -30.96 -0.27
N ILE A 254 1.69 -31.65 -1.16
CA ILE A 254 1.85 -33.10 -1.38
C ILE A 254 3.22 -33.39 -1.99
N GLU A 255 3.60 -32.68 -3.05
CA GLU A 255 4.91 -32.85 -3.71
C GLU A 255 6.09 -32.53 -2.77
N ALA A 256 5.90 -31.59 -1.84
CA ALA A 256 6.86 -31.26 -0.79
C ALA A 256 6.85 -32.25 0.40
N LYS A 257 5.98 -33.26 0.41
CA LYS A 257 5.77 -34.22 1.51
C LYS A 257 5.43 -33.55 2.84
N LEU A 258 4.66 -32.46 2.78
CA LEU A 258 4.20 -31.69 3.92
C LEU A 258 2.70 -31.86 4.20
N TYR A 259 1.93 -32.35 3.23
CA TYR A 259 0.48 -32.49 3.36
C TYR A 259 0.07 -33.36 4.54
N ASP A 260 0.63 -34.55 4.70
CA ASP A 260 0.43 -35.43 5.85
C ASP A 260 0.65 -34.77 7.23
N ARG A 261 1.44 -33.71 7.30
CA ARG A 261 1.70 -32.98 8.56
C ARG A 261 0.57 -32.02 8.93
N ILE A 262 -0.31 -31.69 7.99
CA ILE A 262 -1.45 -30.78 8.20
C ILE A 262 -2.56 -31.56 8.88
N LYS A 263 -2.84 -31.22 10.14
CA LYS A 263 -3.87 -31.90 10.94
C LYS A 263 -5.16 -31.11 11.08
N VAL A 264 -5.12 -29.82 10.76
CA VAL A 264 -6.27 -28.91 10.87
C VAL A 264 -6.46 -28.25 9.52
N ILE A 265 -7.63 -28.47 8.93
CA ILE A 265 -8.04 -27.83 7.68
C ILE A 265 -9.31 -27.03 7.97
N SER A 266 -9.31 -25.77 7.57
CA SER A 266 -10.47 -24.88 7.68
C SER A 266 -10.72 -24.25 6.33
N GLY A 267 -11.99 -24.01 5.99
CA GLY A 267 -12.36 -23.40 4.73
C GLY A 267 -13.61 -22.53 4.85
N THR A 268 -13.68 -21.47 4.05
CA THR A 268 -14.87 -20.60 3.95
C THR A 268 -15.36 -20.50 2.50
N SER A 269 -16.68 -20.52 2.28
CA SER A 269 -17.29 -20.46 0.93
C SER A 269 -16.66 -21.52 -0.02
N GLY A 270 -16.12 -21.12 -1.18
CA GLY A 270 -15.43 -22.05 -2.10
C GLY A 270 -14.23 -22.78 -1.47
N GLY A 271 -13.54 -22.18 -0.50
CA GLY A 271 -12.48 -22.84 0.26
C GLY A 271 -13.01 -23.98 1.15
N ALA A 272 -14.27 -23.91 1.62
CA ALA A 272 -14.91 -24.99 2.38
C ALA A 272 -15.18 -26.23 1.52
N ILE A 273 -15.47 -26.04 0.23
CA ILE A 273 -15.63 -27.14 -0.73
C ILE A 273 -14.32 -27.91 -0.85
N ILE A 274 -13.22 -27.18 -1.06
CA ILE A 274 -11.88 -27.77 -1.16
C ILE A 274 -11.51 -28.43 0.17
N ALA A 275 -11.71 -27.75 1.30
CA ALA A 275 -11.46 -28.34 2.62
C ALA A 275 -12.23 -29.66 2.83
N GLY A 276 -13.49 -29.74 2.39
CA GLY A 276 -14.28 -30.98 2.41
C GLY A 276 -13.70 -32.07 1.49
N MET A 277 -13.19 -31.71 0.32
CA MET A 277 -12.49 -32.66 -0.56
C MET A 277 -11.22 -33.21 0.09
N LEU A 278 -10.44 -32.36 0.76
CA LEU A 278 -9.22 -32.73 1.48
C LEU A 278 -9.51 -33.63 2.69
N ALA A 279 -10.61 -33.37 3.41
CA ALA A 279 -10.98 -34.14 4.59
C ALA A 279 -11.47 -35.57 4.27
N CYS A 280 -11.93 -35.81 3.04
CA CYS A 280 -12.56 -37.08 2.64
C CYS A 280 -11.67 -37.96 1.74
N ARG A 281 -10.42 -37.55 1.44
CA ARG A 281 -9.53 -38.26 0.51
C ARG A 281 -8.10 -38.33 1.01
N ASN A 282 -7.41 -39.41 0.65
CA ASN A 282 -5.95 -39.53 0.83
C ASN A 282 -5.18 -38.79 -0.28
N GLU A 283 -3.84 -38.71 -0.14
CA GLU A 283 -2.97 -37.99 -1.09
C GLU A 283 -3.10 -38.54 -2.52
N GLU A 284 -3.18 -39.86 -2.68
CA GLU A 284 -3.27 -40.53 -3.98
C GLU A 284 -4.61 -40.24 -4.68
N GLU A 285 -5.71 -40.26 -3.93
CA GLU A 285 -7.05 -39.92 -4.40
C GLU A 285 -7.15 -38.43 -4.76
N LEU A 286 -6.51 -37.55 -4.00
CA LEU A 286 -6.46 -36.12 -4.31
C LEU A 286 -5.74 -35.87 -5.63
N ILE A 287 -4.57 -36.49 -5.84
CA ILE A 287 -3.82 -36.37 -7.09
C ILE A 287 -4.64 -36.90 -8.27
N ARG A 288 -5.26 -38.07 -8.12
CA ARG A 288 -5.97 -38.73 -9.22
C ARG A 288 -7.31 -38.07 -9.57
N ASP A 289 -8.10 -37.71 -8.56
CA ASP A 289 -9.51 -37.38 -8.73
C ASP A 289 -9.83 -35.88 -8.58
N VAL A 290 -8.97 -35.10 -7.91
CA VAL A 290 -9.24 -33.68 -7.59
C VAL A 290 -8.25 -32.73 -8.27
N ILE A 291 -6.96 -33.05 -8.25
CA ILE A 291 -5.91 -32.21 -8.81
C ILE A 291 -5.84 -32.45 -10.32
N ASN A 292 -6.60 -31.66 -11.07
CA ASN A 292 -6.54 -31.63 -12.53
C ASN A 292 -5.72 -30.42 -13.01
N GLU A 293 -4.94 -30.59 -14.08
CA GLU A 293 -4.23 -29.49 -14.74
C GLU A 293 -5.18 -28.40 -15.25
N ARG A 294 -6.43 -28.76 -15.57
CA ARG A 294 -7.43 -27.84 -16.11
C ARG A 294 -8.56 -27.63 -15.13
N VAL A 295 -8.79 -26.37 -14.75
CA VAL A 295 -9.90 -25.93 -13.91
C VAL A 295 -11.26 -26.16 -14.58
N SER A 296 -11.30 -26.14 -15.92
CA SER A 296 -12.48 -26.49 -16.70
C SER A 296 -12.07 -27.25 -17.96
N THR A 297 -12.75 -28.36 -18.22
CA THR A 297 -12.70 -29.11 -19.48
C THR A 297 -13.87 -28.76 -20.39
N ASP A 298 -14.72 -27.82 -19.97
CA ASP A 298 -15.91 -27.39 -20.71
C ASP A 298 -15.60 -26.28 -21.71
N PHE A 299 -14.37 -25.77 -21.79
CA PHE A 299 -14.00 -24.71 -22.72
C PHE A 299 -12.69 -25.04 -23.47
N LYS A 300 -12.63 -24.73 -24.77
CA LYS A 300 -11.43 -24.74 -25.59
C LYS A 300 -10.51 -23.57 -25.21
N HIS A 301 -9.26 -23.61 -25.65
CA HIS A 301 -8.28 -22.54 -25.43
C HIS A 301 -8.68 -21.18 -26.01
N ASP A 302 -9.62 -21.12 -26.96
CA ASP A 302 -10.19 -19.90 -27.54
C ASP A 302 -11.38 -19.34 -26.72
N GLY A 303 -11.74 -19.97 -25.61
CA GLY A 303 -12.87 -19.59 -24.76
C GLY A 303 -14.23 -20.12 -25.22
N SER A 304 -14.30 -20.91 -26.29
CA SER A 304 -15.54 -21.55 -26.76
C SER A 304 -15.88 -22.81 -25.95
N GLN A 305 -17.16 -23.03 -25.67
CA GLN A 305 -17.61 -24.15 -24.83
C GLN A 305 -17.52 -25.49 -25.61
N LEU A 306 -16.88 -26.51 -25.02
CA LEU A 306 -16.69 -27.87 -25.58
C LEU A 306 -17.98 -28.70 -25.56
N ARG A 307 -18.89 -28.43 -24.63
CA ARG A 307 -20.24 -29.03 -24.59
C ARG A 307 -21.29 -27.94 -24.81
N GLN A 308 -21.82 -27.86 -26.02
CA GLN A 308 -23.18 -27.34 -26.20
C GLN A 308 -24.13 -28.42 -25.69
N ARG A 309 -24.85 -28.15 -24.59
CA ARG A 309 -26.01 -28.95 -24.20
C ARG A 309 -27.17 -28.65 -25.15
#